data_AF-A0A5C6ZPX7-F1
#
_entry.id   AF-A0A5C6ZPX7-F1
#
_cell.length_a   1.000
_cell.length_b   1.000
_cell.length_c   1.000
_cell.angle_alpha   90.00
_cell.angle_beta   90.00
_cell.angle_gamma   90.00
#
_symmetry.space_group_name_H-M   'P 1'
#
loop_
_entity.id
_entity.type
_entity.pdbx_description
1 polymer ?
#
loop_
_entity_poly.entity_id
_entity_poly.type
_entity_poly.pdbx_seq_one_letter_code
_entity_poly.pdbx_strand_id
1 'polypeptide(L)'
;MKTTTLLKRTIRTASFLTILLVLISFKHEKPKSQNSLEISKDLVLNNVNDYNLAITVKNNTIEVERKDVQVVLVIDTDGINNSNLDSKVLFVNVGDTTENRSGYSKNFLTKVYKNKKIQWSAVPQDENSSLTIDVLAIFRKEDAGAEIMEDIYIEEGKKGVVTAKIKNKKVVGIENYSVVFRINEEIPRTFTVDPKLQMGP
;
A
#
# COMPACT_ATOMS: atom_id res chain seq x y z
N MET A 1 31.49 78.96 60.57
CA MET A 1 32.54 79.10 59.53
C MET A 1 33.42 77.86 59.56
N LYS A 2 33.35 77.00 58.52
CA LYS A 2 34.34 75.98 58.13
C LYS A 2 33.84 75.28 56.86
N THR A 3 34.46 75.59 55.72
CA THR A 3 34.51 74.74 54.51
C THR A 3 35.47 73.56 54.81
N THR A 4 35.42 72.35 54.23
CA THR A 4 35.66 71.89 52.84
C THR A 4 35.39 70.36 52.77
N THR A 5 35.53 69.57 51.69
CA THR A 5 35.22 69.69 50.24
C THR A 5 35.38 68.30 49.59
N LEU A 6 34.39 67.82 48.79
CA LEU A 6 34.45 66.70 47.81
C LEU A 6 35.04 65.32 48.23
N LEU A 7 34.23 64.24 48.12
CA LEU A 7 34.72 63.01 47.49
C LEU A 7 33.63 62.14 46.82
N LYS A 8 33.78 61.99 45.49
CA LYS A 8 33.49 60.81 44.62
C LYS A 8 32.32 59.89 45.05
N ARG A 9 31.17 59.87 44.36
CA ARG A 9 30.96 59.46 42.94
C ARG A 9 31.41 58.02 42.62
N THR A 10 30.83 57.04 43.31
CA THR A 10 30.80 55.62 42.88
C THR A 10 29.60 54.90 43.51
N ILE A 11 29.30 53.67 43.07
CA ILE A 11 28.16 52.83 43.51
C ILE A 11 26.79 53.29 42.95
N ARG A 12 26.60 53.10 41.64
CA ARG A 12 25.25 53.00 41.03
C ARG A 12 25.16 51.94 39.91
N THR A 13 26.02 50.93 39.97
CA THR A 13 26.25 49.93 38.91
C THR A 13 26.23 48.48 39.40
N ALA A 14 25.78 48.23 40.65
CA ALA A 14 25.74 46.88 41.23
C ALA A 14 24.44 46.08 40.92
N SER A 15 23.38 46.75 40.42
CA SER A 15 22.05 46.12 40.28
C SER A 15 21.70 45.63 38.86
N PHE A 16 22.59 45.78 37.88
CA PHE A 16 22.32 45.35 36.49
C PHE A 16 23.00 44.02 36.11
N LEU A 17 23.92 43.49 36.94
CA LEU A 17 24.67 42.28 36.61
C LEU A 17 23.91 40.97 36.98
N THR A 18 22.94 41.03 37.89
CA THR A 18 22.17 39.86 38.35
C THR A 18 21.05 39.44 37.40
N ILE A 19 20.53 40.34 36.58
CA ILE A 19 19.44 40.03 35.62
C ILE A 19 19.99 39.29 34.38
N LEU A 20 21.24 39.55 33.98
CA LEU A 20 21.84 38.93 32.79
C LEU A 20 22.16 37.43 32.99
N LEU A 21 22.38 36.98 34.23
CA LEU A 21 22.69 35.57 34.53
C LEU A 21 21.47 34.65 34.55
N VAL A 22 20.25 35.17 34.75
CA VAL A 22 19.02 34.35 34.72
C VAL A 22 18.64 33.93 33.30
N LEU A 23 19.03 34.71 32.28
CA LEU A 23 18.71 34.45 30.87
C LEU A 23 19.65 33.42 30.19
N ILE A 24 20.73 32.99 30.84
CA ILE A 24 21.70 32.04 30.27
C ILE A 24 21.43 30.59 30.73
N SER A 25 20.59 30.38 31.76
CA SER A 25 20.25 29.02 32.25
C SER A 25 19.29 28.24 31.35
N PHE A 26 18.62 28.87 30.39
CA PHE A 26 17.92 28.14 29.31
C PHE A 26 18.91 27.75 28.21
N LYS A 27 19.85 26.85 28.54
CA LYS A 27 20.47 26.01 27.51
C LYS A 27 19.35 25.31 26.75
N HIS A 28 19.35 25.44 25.44
CA HIS A 28 18.53 24.63 24.54
C HIS A 28 18.76 23.13 24.82
N GLU A 29 17.87 22.51 25.58
CA GLU A 29 17.51 21.14 25.28
C GLU A 29 16.80 21.18 23.93
N LYS A 30 17.54 20.79 22.88
CA LYS A 30 16.92 20.50 21.59
C LYS A 30 15.83 19.45 21.85
N PRO A 31 14.58 19.62 21.37
CA PRO A 31 13.59 18.56 21.48
C PRO A 31 14.18 17.29 20.85
N LYS A 32 14.15 16.17 21.59
CA LYS A 32 14.61 14.86 21.12
C LYS A 32 13.67 14.34 20.02
N SER A 33 13.79 14.88 18.81
CA SER A 33 13.02 14.44 17.64
C SER A 33 13.65 13.23 16.92
N GLN A 34 14.50 12.46 17.61
CA GLN A 34 15.14 11.27 17.05
C GLN A 34 14.25 10.01 17.21
N ASN A 35 13.43 9.92 18.27
CA ASN A 35 12.55 8.77 18.46
C ASN A 35 11.51 8.60 17.33
N SER A 36 10.97 9.68 16.76
CA SER A 36 10.01 9.58 15.65
C SER A 36 10.65 9.13 14.33
N LEU A 37 11.98 9.29 14.18
CA LEU A 37 12.72 8.96 12.97
C LEU A 37 13.39 7.58 13.02
N GLU A 38 13.50 6.98 14.21
CA GLU A 38 13.82 5.56 14.39
C GLU A 38 12.55 4.69 14.33
N ILE A 39 11.45 5.11 14.98
CA ILE A 39 10.14 4.42 14.85
C ILE A 39 9.67 4.37 13.38
N SER A 40 9.93 5.43 12.60
CA SER A 40 9.61 5.42 11.16
C SER A 40 10.47 4.42 10.38
N LYS A 41 11.75 4.27 10.73
CA LYS A 41 12.64 3.29 10.11
C LYS A 41 12.23 1.86 10.48
N ASP A 42 11.92 1.58 11.75
CA ASP A 42 11.52 0.24 12.17
C ASP A 42 10.15 -0.17 11.60
N LEU A 43 9.21 0.76 11.44
CA LEU A 43 7.95 0.53 10.72
C LEU A 43 8.14 0.31 9.21
N VAL A 44 9.20 0.86 8.61
CA VAL A 44 9.55 0.64 7.20
C VAL A 44 10.34 -0.66 7.02
N LEU A 45 11.29 -0.98 7.90
CA LEU A 45 12.14 -2.18 7.85
C LEU A 45 11.40 -3.48 8.19
N ASN A 46 10.34 -3.44 9.02
CA ASN A 46 9.51 -4.62 9.28
C ASN A 46 8.42 -4.84 8.21
N ASN A 47 8.31 -3.95 7.21
CA ASN A 47 7.15 -3.88 6.31
C ASN A 47 7.56 -3.72 4.82
N VAL A 48 8.79 -4.13 4.49
CA VAL A 48 9.52 -3.84 3.24
C VAL A 48 8.82 -4.33 1.95
N ASN A 49 7.83 -5.22 2.05
CA ASN A 49 7.21 -5.92 0.92
C ASN A 49 5.68 -5.69 0.78
N ASP A 50 5.14 -4.56 1.25
CA ASP A 50 3.71 -4.17 1.09
C ASP A 50 3.59 -2.77 0.42
N TYR A 51 3.75 -2.70 -0.91
CA TYR A 51 3.75 -1.41 -1.65
C TYR A 51 2.39 -0.70 -1.75
N ASN A 52 1.33 -1.37 -1.32
CA ASN A 52 0.00 -0.76 -1.17
C ASN A 52 -0.12 0.09 0.11
N LEU A 53 1.00 0.50 0.71
CA LEU A 53 1.07 1.42 1.86
C LEU A 53 1.41 2.85 1.38
N ALA A 54 0.49 3.80 1.59
CA ALA A 54 0.81 5.22 1.63
C ALA A 54 1.23 5.61 3.05
N ILE A 55 2.39 6.24 3.19
CA ILE A 55 2.84 6.80 4.47
C ILE A 55 2.52 8.31 4.45
N THR A 56 1.58 8.73 5.30
CA THR A 56 1.18 10.13 5.44
C THR A 56 1.63 10.65 6.79
N VAL A 57 2.32 11.79 6.83
CA VAL A 57 2.72 12.45 8.09
C VAL A 57 1.73 13.58 8.39
N LYS A 58 0.98 13.47 9.48
CA LYS A 58 0.10 14.53 10.01
C LYS A 58 0.41 14.75 11.48
N ASN A 59 0.57 16.01 11.90
CA ASN A 59 0.72 16.40 13.31
C ASN A 59 1.75 15.53 14.08
N ASN A 60 2.95 15.37 13.51
CA ASN A 60 4.04 14.52 14.01
C ASN A 60 3.71 13.03 14.21
N THR A 61 2.57 12.56 13.70
CA THR A 61 2.14 11.17 13.71
C THR A 61 2.28 10.59 12.31
N ILE A 62 2.72 9.33 12.21
CA ILE A 62 2.88 8.61 10.96
C ILE A 62 1.64 7.75 10.76
N GLU A 63 0.76 8.15 9.85
CA GLU A 63 -0.39 7.37 9.41
C GLU A 63 0.04 6.46 8.26
N VAL A 64 0.00 5.15 8.48
CA VAL A 64 0.23 4.15 7.43
C VAL A 64 -1.13 3.77 6.83
N GLU A 65 -1.49 4.43 5.74
CA GLU A 65 -2.73 4.17 5.00
C GLU A 65 -2.52 3.01 4.01
N ARG A 66 -3.44 2.05 4.00
CA ARG A 66 -3.45 0.96 3.02
C ARG A 66 -4.35 1.32 1.84
N LYS A 67 -3.93 0.99 0.63
CA LYS A 67 -4.64 1.25 -0.62
C LYS A 67 -5.47 0.05 -1.06
N ASP A 68 -6.39 0.32 -1.98
CA ASP A 68 -7.05 -0.72 -2.78
C ASP A 68 -6.02 -1.39 -3.71
N VAL A 69 -6.28 -2.63 -4.09
CA VAL A 69 -5.37 -3.48 -4.86
C VAL A 69 -5.89 -3.67 -6.28
N GLN A 70 -5.02 -3.65 -7.27
CA GLN A 70 -5.40 -3.93 -8.66
C GLN A 70 -4.52 -5.06 -9.23
N VAL A 71 -5.17 -6.06 -9.80
CA VAL A 71 -4.54 -7.20 -10.46
C VAL A 71 -4.86 -7.13 -11.94
N VAL A 72 -3.84 -7.15 -12.79
CA VAL A 72 -3.97 -7.20 -14.25
C VAL A 72 -3.50 -8.56 -14.73
N LEU A 73 -4.34 -9.25 -15.51
CA LEU A 73 -3.96 -10.43 -16.27
C LEU A 73 -3.45 -9.96 -17.65
N VAL A 74 -2.16 -10.12 -17.91
CA VAL A 74 -1.55 -9.89 -19.23
C VAL A 74 -1.52 -11.22 -19.96
N ILE A 75 -2.21 -11.31 -21.10
CA ILE A 75 -2.52 -12.59 -21.74
C ILE A 75 -1.96 -12.65 -23.15
N ASP A 76 -1.08 -13.62 -23.40
CA ASP A 76 -0.71 -14.04 -24.75
C ASP A 76 -1.89 -14.81 -25.34
N THR A 77 -2.57 -14.19 -26.32
CA THR A 77 -3.78 -14.71 -26.95
C THR A 77 -3.51 -15.71 -28.07
N ASP A 78 -2.26 -15.82 -28.55
CA ASP A 78 -1.91 -16.73 -29.65
C ASP A 78 -1.78 -18.16 -29.15
N GLY A 79 -2.41 -19.12 -29.84
CA GLY A 79 -2.40 -20.53 -29.47
C GLY A 79 -2.90 -20.89 -28.05
N ILE A 80 -3.49 -19.93 -27.30
CA ILE A 80 -3.93 -20.17 -25.92
C ILE A 80 -5.05 -21.20 -25.85
N ASN A 81 -4.91 -22.14 -24.92
CA ASN A 81 -5.86 -23.21 -24.65
C ASN A 81 -5.72 -23.70 -23.20
N ASN A 82 -6.63 -24.57 -22.74
CA ASN A 82 -6.67 -25.03 -21.35
C ASN A 82 -5.40 -25.76 -20.87
N SER A 83 -4.54 -26.26 -21.75
CA SER A 83 -3.31 -26.96 -21.36
C SER A 83 -2.08 -26.05 -21.19
N ASN A 84 -2.12 -24.82 -21.71
CA ASN A 84 -0.96 -23.90 -21.69
C ASN A 84 -1.19 -22.57 -20.94
N LEU A 85 -2.30 -22.44 -20.19
CA LEU A 85 -2.65 -21.23 -19.44
C LEU A 85 -1.52 -20.71 -18.55
N ASP A 86 -0.82 -21.60 -17.83
CA ASP A 86 0.29 -21.22 -16.93
C ASP A 86 1.52 -20.64 -17.67
N SER A 87 1.56 -20.72 -19.01
CA SER A 87 2.57 -20.09 -19.87
C SER A 87 2.05 -18.88 -20.66
N LYS A 88 0.73 -18.67 -20.67
CA LYS A 88 0.02 -17.69 -21.50
C LYS A 88 -0.69 -16.59 -20.70
N VAL A 89 -0.88 -16.76 -19.39
CA VAL A 89 -1.58 -15.82 -18.51
C VAL A 89 -0.64 -15.31 -17.41
N LEU A 90 -0.12 -14.10 -17.55
CA LEU A 90 0.74 -13.47 -16.56
C LEU A 90 -0.08 -12.60 -15.60
N PHE A 91 -0.07 -12.95 -14.31
CA PHE A 91 -0.65 -12.10 -13.27
C PHE A 91 0.32 -10.97 -12.86
N VAL A 92 -0.19 -9.75 -12.74
CA VAL A 92 0.56 -8.57 -12.30
C VAL A 92 -0.21 -7.83 -11.20
N ASN A 93 0.39 -7.65 -10.03
CA ASN A 93 -0.14 -6.78 -8.97
C ASN A 93 0.34 -5.34 -9.22
N VAL A 94 -0.58 -4.43 -9.59
CA VAL A 94 -0.24 -3.05 -9.96
C VAL A 94 0.15 -2.27 -8.71
N GLY A 95 1.36 -1.70 -8.74
CA GLY A 95 1.96 -0.99 -7.61
C GLY A 95 2.94 -1.84 -6.79
N ASP A 96 3.00 -3.16 -6.99
CA ASP A 96 4.04 -4.01 -6.42
C ASP A 96 5.33 -3.88 -7.25
N THR A 97 6.39 -3.32 -6.66
CA THR A 97 7.72 -3.24 -7.31
C THR A 97 8.61 -4.43 -7.01
N THR A 98 8.18 -5.33 -6.12
CA THR A 98 8.74 -6.70 -6.07
C THR A 98 8.01 -7.55 -7.10
N GLU A 99 8.76 -8.36 -7.84
CA GLU A 99 8.25 -9.08 -9.02
C GLU A 99 7.35 -10.28 -8.65
N ASN A 100 6.24 -10.03 -7.96
CA ASN A 100 5.11 -10.96 -7.92
C ASN A 100 4.42 -10.92 -9.29
N ARG A 101 5.11 -11.51 -10.27
CA ARG A 101 4.63 -11.81 -11.61
C ARG A 101 4.72 -13.32 -11.78
N SER A 102 3.61 -13.98 -12.07
CA SER A 102 3.61 -15.42 -12.30
C SER A 102 2.73 -15.79 -13.48
N GLY A 103 3.27 -16.57 -14.39
CA GLY A 103 2.48 -17.35 -15.35
C GLY A 103 1.71 -18.46 -14.62
N TYR A 104 2.34 -19.09 -13.63
CA TYR A 104 1.71 -20.12 -12.80
C TYR A 104 0.69 -19.51 -11.84
N SER A 105 -0.55 -19.41 -12.33
CA SER A 105 -1.71 -18.87 -11.60
C SER A 105 -1.78 -19.38 -10.15
N LYS A 106 -1.65 -20.70 -9.96
CA LYS A 106 -1.68 -21.39 -8.66
C LYS A 106 -0.58 -20.98 -7.66
N ASN A 107 0.48 -20.33 -8.13
CA ASN A 107 1.57 -19.81 -7.30
C ASN A 107 1.49 -18.29 -7.11
N PHE A 108 0.65 -17.58 -7.88
CA PHE A 108 0.42 -16.16 -7.70
C PHE A 108 -0.40 -15.90 -6.42
N LEU A 109 0.21 -15.19 -5.46
CA LEU A 109 -0.41 -14.79 -4.21
C LEU A 109 -0.61 -13.27 -4.19
N THR A 110 -1.85 -12.82 -4.24
CA THR A 110 -2.19 -11.41 -4.03
C THR A 110 -2.32 -11.11 -2.54
N LYS A 111 -1.64 -10.06 -2.07
CA LYS A 111 -1.85 -9.51 -0.73
C LYS A 111 -2.88 -8.39 -0.76
N VAL A 112 -3.84 -8.44 0.17
CA VAL A 112 -4.91 -7.44 0.33
C VAL A 112 -5.07 -7.01 1.79
N TYR A 113 -5.87 -5.96 2.03
CA TYR A 113 -6.01 -5.36 3.37
C TYR A 113 -7.47 -5.23 3.78
N LYS A 114 -7.72 -5.30 5.09
CA LYS A 114 -9.05 -5.09 5.69
C LYS A 114 -9.69 -3.80 5.18
N ASN A 115 -11.00 -3.84 4.89
CA ASN A 115 -11.79 -2.67 4.50
C ASN A 115 -11.23 -1.91 3.27
N LYS A 116 -10.72 -2.66 2.30
CA LYS A 116 -10.25 -2.17 1.00
C LYS A 116 -10.89 -2.98 -0.12
N LYS A 117 -10.73 -2.53 -1.35
CA LYS A 117 -11.14 -3.26 -2.56
C LYS A 117 -9.96 -3.97 -3.20
N ILE A 118 -10.28 -5.00 -3.97
CA ILE A 118 -9.40 -5.58 -4.99
C ILE A 118 -10.14 -5.56 -6.33
N GLN A 119 -9.45 -5.24 -7.43
CA GLN A 119 -10.01 -5.22 -8.77
C GLN A 119 -9.19 -6.10 -9.71
N TRP A 120 -9.86 -6.86 -10.58
CA TRP A 120 -9.24 -7.68 -11.62
C TRP A 120 -9.66 -7.18 -13.00
N SER A 121 -8.68 -6.97 -13.87
CA SER A 121 -8.87 -6.65 -15.29
C SER A 121 -7.91 -7.48 -16.15
N ALA A 122 -8.17 -7.56 -17.46
CA ALA A 122 -7.35 -8.34 -18.38
C ALA A 122 -6.99 -7.51 -19.62
N VAL A 123 -5.80 -7.75 -20.18
CA VAL A 123 -5.29 -7.10 -21.41
C VAL A 123 -4.52 -8.12 -22.26
N PRO A 124 -4.51 -7.98 -23.60
CA PRO A 124 -3.60 -8.76 -24.44
C PRO A 124 -2.14 -8.39 -24.13
N GLN A 125 -1.22 -9.34 -24.34
CA GLN A 125 0.22 -9.12 -24.19
C GLN A 125 0.81 -8.33 -25.37
N ASP A 126 0.28 -8.52 -26.59
CA ASP A 126 0.62 -7.68 -27.74
C ASP A 126 -0.16 -6.36 -27.67
N GLU A 127 0.58 -5.26 -27.48
CA GLU A 127 0.06 -3.89 -27.44
C GLU A 127 -0.62 -3.45 -28.74
N ASN A 128 -0.35 -4.14 -29.86
CA ASN A 128 -0.96 -3.88 -31.18
C ASN A 128 -2.22 -4.74 -31.44
N SER A 129 -2.58 -5.62 -30.52
CA SER A 129 -3.74 -6.50 -30.69
C SER A 129 -5.05 -5.72 -30.69
N SER A 130 -5.92 -6.02 -31.65
CA SER A 130 -7.30 -5.49 -31.69
C SER A 130 -8.26 -6.27 -30.79
N LEU A 131 -7.80 -7.36 -30.17
CA LEU A 131 -8.61 -8.19 -29.26
C LEU A 131 -8.81 -7.49 -27.92
N THR A 132 -10.01 -7.63 -27.35
CA THR A 132 -10.29 -7.21 -25.97
C THR A 132 -10.50 -8.42 -25.09
N ILE A 133 -10.23 -8.30 -23.79
CA ILE A 133 -10.39 -9.40 -22.84
C ILE A 133 -11.24 -8.92 -21.66
N ASP A 134 -12.40 -9.56 -21.45
CA ASP A 134 -13.27 -9.28 -20.31
C ASP A 134 -12.95 -10.24 -19.17
N VAL A 135 -12.66 -9.75 -17.96
CA VAL A 135 -12.84 -10.57 -16.74
C VAL A 135 -14.35 -10.66 -16.47
N LEU A 136 -14.88 -11.88 -16.45
CA LEU A 136 -16.31 -12.15 -16.35
C LEU A 136 -16.76 -12.41 -14.92
N ALA A 137 -15.96 -13.14 -14.15
CA ALA A 137 -16.31 -13.56 -12.79
C ALA A 137 -15.07 -13.83 -11.94
N ILE A 138 -15.24 -13.67 -10.64
CA ILE A 138 -14.34 -14.15 -9.59
C ILE A 138 -15.21 -15.04 -8.70
N PHE A 139 -14.77 -16.26 -8.40
CA PHE A 139 -15.49 -17.14 -7.49
C PHE A 139 -14.58 -17.84 -6.50
N ARG A 140 -15.09 -18.05 -5.28
CA ARG A 140 -14.43 -18.86 -4.25
C ARG A 140 -14.51 -20.33 -4.65
N LYS A 141 -13.43 -21.08 -4.47
CA LYS A 141 -13.43 -22.53 -4.71
C LYS A 141 -14.12 -23.29 -3.57
N GLU A 142 -14.52 -24.54 -3.78
CA GLU A 142 -15.06 -25.38 -2.71
C GLU A 142 -14.04 -25.59 -1.57
N ASP A 143 -12.76 -25.72 -1.95
CA ASP A 143 -11.59 -25.78 -1.07
C ASP A 143 -10.95 -24.39 -0.84
N ALA A 144 -11.75 -23.31 -0.87
CA ALA A 144 -11.25 -21.94 -0.76
C ALA A 144 -10.44 -21.66 0.51
N GLY A 145 -10.65 -22.39 1.62
CA GLY A 145 -9.96 -22.12 2.87
C GLY A 145 -10.49 -20.84 3.53
N ALA A 146 -9.64 -19.82 3.68
CA ALA A 146 -10.05 -18.56 4.29
C ALA A 146 -11.14 -17.84 3.47
N GLU A 147 -11.95 -17.02 4.14
CA GLU A 147 -12.95 -16.15 3.49
C GLU A 147 -12.62 -14.69 3.80
N ILE A 148 -11.83 -14.09 2.92
CA ILE A 148 -11.27 -12.74 2.96
C ILE A 148 -12.15 -11.79 2.13
N MET A 149 -12.69 -12.25 1.00
CA MET A 149 -13.68 -11.54 0.18
C MET A 149 -15.08 -11.58 0.82
N GLU A 150 -15.92 -10.59 0.52
CA GLU A 150 -17.30 -10.47 1.04
C GLU A 150 -18.32 -10.17 -0.07
N ASP A 151 -18.14 -9.07 -0.80
CA ASP A 151 -18.97 -8.70 -1.95
C ASP A 151 -18.15 -8.81 -3.24
N ILE A 152 -18.54 -9.65 -4.21
CA ILE A 152 -17.93 -9.72 -5.55
C ILE A 152 -18.93 -9.20 -6.58
N TYR A 153 -18.53 -8.23 -7.41
CA TYR A 153 -19.43 -7.54 -8.34
C TYR A 153 -18.67 -6.88 -9.51
N ILE A 154 -19.37 -6.60 -10.60
CA ILE A 154 -18.89 -5.74 -11.69
C ILE A 154 -19.44 -4.32 -11.43
N GLU A 155 -18.57 -3.30 -11.46
CA GLU A 155 -18.99 -1.91 -11.30
C GLU A 155 -19.72 -1.42 -12.57
N GLU A 156 -20.83 -0.68 -12.40
CA GLU A 156 -21.59 -0.13 -13.52
C GLU A 156 -20.69 0.73 -14.43
N GLY A 157 -20.80 0.53 -15.75
CA GLY A 157 -19.93 1.16 -16.74
C GLY A 157 -18.51 0.56 -16.86
N LYS A 158 -18.08 -0.34 -15.96
CA LYS A 158 -16.75 -0.99 -16.02
C LYS A 158 -16.82 -2.44 -16.52
N LYS A 159 -17.30 -2.62 -17.76
CA LYS A 159 -17.30 -3.93 -18.42
C LYS A 159 -15.88 -4.54 -18.43
N GLY A 160 -15.79 -5.83 -18.15
CA GLY A 160 -14.52 -6.58 -18.16
C GLY A 160 -13.66 -6.40 -16.92
N VAL A 161 -14.14 -5.67 -15.90
CA VAL A 161 -13.47 -5.47 -14.62
C VAL A 161 -14.36 -6.02 -13.50
N VAL A 162 -13.85 -6.98 -12.72
CA VAL A 162 -14.52 -7.49 -11.52
C VAL A 162 -13.88 -6.85 -10.29
N THR A 163 -14.69 -6.48 -9.30
CA THR A 163 -14.25 -5.92 -8.02
C THR A 163 -14.70 -6.83 -6.89
N ALA A 164 -13.88 -6.97 -5.85
CA ALA A 164 -14.31 -7.52 -4.58
C ALA A 164 -14.02 -6.58 -3.41
N LYS A 165 -14.93 -6.52 -2.43
CA LYS A 165 -14.64 -5.92 -1.11
C LYS A 165 -13.94 -6.95 -0.23
N ILE A 166 -12.94 -6.48 0.50
CA ILE A 166 -12.21 -7.22 1.51
C ILE A 166 -12.80 -6.92 2.88
N LYS A 167 -13.14 -7.97 3.63
CA LYS A 167 -13.81 -7.88 4.93
C LYS A 167 -13.16 -6.86 5.88
N ASN A 168 -13.99 -6.12 6.62
CA ASN A 168 -13.53 -5.20 7.67
C ASN A 168 -13.21 -5.93 9.01
N LYS A 169 -12.52 -7.07 8.94
CA LYS A 169 -11.96 -7.79 10.09
C LYS A 169 -10.72 -8.54 9.66
N LYS A 170 -9.78 -8.79 10.59
CA LYS A 170 -8.62 -9.63 10.27
C LYS A 170 -9.10 -11.05 9.98
N VAL A 171 -8.68 -11.59 8.84
CA VAL A 171 -8.83 -13.00 8.47
C VAL A 171 -7.44 -13.58 8.31
N VAL A 172 -7.21 -14.78 8.83
CA VAL A 172 -5.92 -15.47 8.79
C VAL A 172 -6.05 -16.70 7.89
N GLY A 173 -5.05 -16.92 7.04
CA GLY A 173 -5.01 -18.02 6.08
C GLY A 173 -4.82 -17.54 4.64
N ILE A 174 -4.97 -18.48 3.70
CA ILE A 174 -5.04 -18.23 2.25
C ILE A 174 -6.48 -18.49 1.81
N GLU A 175 -6.98 -17.64 0.93
CA GLU A 175 -8.20 -17.88 0.18
C GLU A 175 -7.84 -18.31 -1.26
N ASN A 176 -8.25 -19.52 -1.67
CA ASN A 176 -8.13 -20.00 -3.04
C ASN A 176 -9.37 -19.57 -3.84
N TYR A 177 -9.16 -18.93 -4.99
CA TYR A 177 -10.24 -18.44 -5.85
C TYR A 177 -9.92 -18.71 -7.31
N SER A 178 -10.93 -18.59 -8.16
CA SER A 178 -10.80 -18.73 -9.62
C SER A 178 -11.21 -17.43 -10.31
N VAL A 179 -10.50 -17.10 -11.38
CA VAL A 179 -10.80 -15.97 -12.27
C VAL A 179 -11.28 -16.52 -13.61
N VAL A 180 -12.46 -16.10 -14.04
CA VAL A 180 -12.99 -16.40 -15.38
C VAL A 180 -12.76 -15.20 -16.28
N PHE A 181 -12.11 -15.41 -17.42
CA PHE A 181 -11.93 -14.37 -18.44
C PHE A 181 -12.30 -14.88 -19.83
N ARG A 182 -12.69 -13.96 -20.71
CA ARG A 182 -13.05 -14.23 -22.10
C ARG A 182 -12.27 -13.34 -23.04
N ILE A 183 -11.65 -13.96 -24.05
CA ILE A 183 -11.04 -13.27 -25.19
C ILE A 183 -12.17 -12.99 -26.19
N ASN A 184 -12.36 -11.72 -26.53
CA ASN A 184 -13.39 -11.28 -27.46
C ASN A 184 -12.80 -11.26 -28.89
N GLU A 185 -12.86 -12.40 -29.55
CA GLU A 185 -12.59 -12.60 -30.98
C GLU A 185 -13.89 -12.99 -31.71
N GLU A 186 -13.83 -13.38 -32.99
CA GLU A 186 -15.00 -13.81 -33.78
C GLU A 186 -15.77 -14.97 -33.13
N ILE A 187 -15.05 -15.95 -32.56
CA ILE A 187 -15.59 -17.04 -31.74
C ILE A 187 -15.00 -16.90 -30.34
N PRO A 188 -15.68 -16.24 -29.38
CA PRO A 188 -15.09 -15.91 -28.09
C PRO A 188 -14.69 -17.14 -27.27
N ARG A 189 -13.40 -17.24 -26.90
CA ARG A 189 -12.88 -18.28 -26.00
C ARG A 189 -12.91 -17.82 -24.55
N THR A 190 -13.32 -18.71 -23.64
CA THR A 190 -13.39 -18.47 -22.19
C THR A 190 -12.49 -19.44 -21.45
N PHE A 191 -11.76 -18.95 -20.45
CA PHE A 191 -10.77 -19.69 -19.68
C PHE A 191 -10.93 -19.45 -18.18
N THR A 192 -10.31 -20.29 -17.36
CA THR A 192 -10.32 -20.17 -15.90
C THR A 192 -8.94 -20.46 -15.33
N VAL A 193 -8.50 -19.63 -14.39
CA VAL A 193 -7.18 -19.69 -13.73
C VAL A 193 -7.35 -19.51 -12.22
N ASP A 194 -6.48 -20.16 -11.43
CA ASP A 194 -6.70 -20.38 -9.98
C ASP A 194 -5.64 -19.70 -9.07
N PRO A 195 -5.65 -18.36 -8.95
CA PRO A 195 -4.76 -17.63 -8.04
C PRO A 195 -5.16 -17.73 -6.55
N LYS A 196 -4.30 -17.17 -5.70
CA LYS A 196 -4.44 -17.16 -4.24
C LYS A 196 -4.50 -15.74 -3.68
N LEU A 197 -5.21 -15.58 -2.58
CA LEU A 197 -5.39 -14.32 -1.86
C LEU A 197 -4.97 -14.49 -0.40
N GLN A 198 -4.31 -13.49 0.19
CA GLN A 198 -4.02 -13.45 1.62
C GLN A 198 -4.17 -12.03 2.17
N MET A 199 -4.67 -11.91 3.40
CA MET A 199 -4.78 -10.61 4.07
C MET A 199 -3.45 -10.24 4.75
N GLY A 200 -2.82 -9.16 4.26
CA GLY A 200 -1.64 -8.54 4.85
C GLY A 200 -1.85 -8.13 6.33
N PRO A 201 -0.76 -7.92 7.09
CA PRO A 201 -0.72 -7.89 8.55
C PRO A 201 -1.83 -7.07 9.21
#